data_AF-A0A932N0L2-F1
#
_entry.id   AF-A0A932N0L2-F1
#
_cell.length_a   1.000
_cell.length_b   1.000
_cell.length_c   1.000
_cell.angle_alpha   90.00
_cell.angle_beta   90.00
_cell.angle_gamma   90.00
#
_symmetry.space_group_name_H-M   'P 1'
#
loop_
_entity.id
_entity.type
_entity.pdbx_description
1 polymer ?
#
loop_
_entity_poly.entity_id
_entity_poly.type
_entity_poly.pdbx_seq_one_letter_code
_entity_poly.pdbx_strand_id
1 'polypeptide(L)' 'DGYRGSPAADRDALVDVLLRISRMATDLPEIMEMDINPLMALAPGRGAVAVDARIRVQRSS' A
#
# COMPACT_ATOMS: atom_id res chain seq x y z
N ASP A 1 -14.05 -11.40 7.22
CA ASP A 1 -14.94 -11.93 6.17
C ASP A 1 -14.53 -11.45 4.79
N GLY A 2 -14.70 -12.29 3.77
CA GLY A 2 -14.51 -11.93 2.36
C GLY A 2 -15.81 -11.43 1.70
N TYR A 3 -15.71 -10.75 0.56
CA TYR A 3 -16.87 -10.18 -0.15
C TYR A 3 -17.36 -11.06 -1.30
N ARG A 4 -18.66 -11.34 -1.37
CA ARG A 4 -19.33 -12.08 -2.46
C ARG A 4 -18.66 -13.41 -2.86
N GLY A 5 -18.35 -14.25 -1.88
CA GLY A 5 -17.74 -15.57 -2.11
C GLY A 5 -16.23 -15.54 -2.35
N SER A 6 -15.61 -14.36 -2.37
CA SER A 6 -14.16 -14.24 -2.40
C SER A 6 -13.55 -14.65 -1.06
N PRO A 7 -12.31 -15.18 -1.06
CA PRO A 7 -11.54 -15.36 0.18
C PRO A 7 -11.45 -14.06 0.97
N ALA A 8 -11.26 -14.17 2.28
CA ALA A 8 -10.90 -13.01 3.09
C ALA A 8 -9.59 -12.40 2.59
N ALA A 9 -9.47 -11.07 2.66
CA ALA A 9 -8.22 -10.38 2.38
C ALA A 9 -7.23 -10.58 3.53
N ASP A 10 -5.93 -10.61 3.21
CA ASP A 10 -4.85 -10.54 4.18
C ASP A 10 -4.81 -9.14 4.82
N ARG A 11 -5.55 -8.98 5.91
CA ARG A 11 -5.72 -7.71 6.60
C ARG A 11 -4.42 -7.25 7.26
N ASP A 12 -3.63 -8.18 7.79
CA ASP A 12 -2.37 -7.85 8.45
C ASP A 12 -1.37 -7.31 7.43
N ALA A 13 -1.35 -7.86 6.22
CA ALA A 13 -0.56 -7.33 5.13
C ALA A 13 -1.00 -5.91 4.71
N LEU A 14 -2.31 -5.62 4.69
CA LEU A 14 -2.80 -4.27 4.42
C LEU A 14 -2.36 -3.28 5.50
N VAL A 15 -2.38 -3.69 6.77
CA VAL A 15 -1.87 -2.86 7.88
C VAL A 15 -0.37 -2.60 7.70
N ASP A 16 0.43 -3.61 7.38
CA ASP A 16 1.87 -3.45 7.14
C ASP A 16 2.15 -2.48 5.97
N VAL A 17 1.39 -2.59 4.86
CA VAL A 17 1.50 -1.65 3.74
C VAL A 17 1.22 -0.22 4.19
N LEU A 18 0.14 0.03 4.94
CA LEU A 18 -0.20 1.35 5.44
C LEU A 18 0.86 1.92 6.39
N LEU A 19 1.41 1.09 7.28
CA LEU A 19 2.49 1.50 8.19
C LEU A 19 3.76 1.87 7.43
N ARG A 20 4.14 1.10 6.40
CA ARG A 20 5.30 1.42 5.54
C ARG A 20 5.08 2.70 4.74
N ILE A 21 3.88 2.92 4.23
CA ILE A 21 3.50 4.18 3.57
C ILE A 21 3.62 5.35 4.54
N SER A 22 3.08 5.24 5.75
CA SER A 22 3.18 6.26 6.79
C SER A 22 4.64 6.57 7.14
N ARG A 23 5.49 5.54 7.19
CA ARG A 23 6.91 5.71 7.42
C ARG A 23 7.60 6.41 6.27
N MET A 24 7.35 6.00 5.01
CA MET A 24 7.92 6.67 3.83
C MET A 24 7.52 8.15 3.78
N ALA A 25 6.26 8.49 4.08
CA ALA A 25 5.81 9.88 4.12
C ALA A 25 6.51 10.72 5.19
N THR A 26 7.00 10.09 6.26
CA THR A 26 7.74 10.78 7.35
C THR A 26 9.23 10.85 7.05
N ASP A 27 9.80 9.77 6.53
CA ASP A 27 11.24 9.60 6.29
C ASP A 27 11.70 10.29 4.98
N LEU A 28 10.78 10.53 4.03
CA LEU A 28 11.05 11.09 2.69
C LEU A 28 10.20 12.35 2.44
N PRO A 29 10.60 13.52 2.96
CA PRO A 29 9.84 14.76 2.82
C PRO A 29 9.71 15.23 1.36
N GLU A 30 10.52 14.70 0.43
CA GLU A 30 10.43 14.96 -1.00
C GLU A 30 9.21 14.32 -1.66
N ILE A 31 8.60 13.30 -1.05
CA ILE A 31 7.36 12.68 -1.55
C ILE A 31 6.20 13.65 -1.32
N MET A 32 5.67 14.20 -2.41
CA MET A 32 4.54 15.13 -2.35
C MET A 32 3.21 14.41 -2.43
N GLU A 33 3.13 13.41 -3.31
CA GLU A 33 1.92 12.61 -3.52
C GLU A 33 2.32 11.17 -3.81
N MET A 34 1.53 10.23 -3.32
CA MET A 34 1.65 8.81 -3.64
C MET A 34 0.25 8.24 -3.85
N ASP A 35 0.07 7.55 -4.96
CA ASP A 35 -1.14 6.79 -5.29
C ASP A 35 -0.74 5.35 -5.59
N ILE A 36 -1.42 4.39 -4.96
CA ILE A 36 -1.24 2.96 -5.21
C ILE A 36 -2.59 2.41 -5.64
N ASN A 37 -2.73 2.20 -6.94
CA ASN A 37 -3.97 1.71 -7.51
C ASN A 37 -3.70 0.95 -8.82
N PRO A 38 -3.95 -0.37 -8.91
CA PRO A 38 -4.57 -1.20 -7.88
C PRO A 38 -3.59 -1.77 -6.84
N LEU A 39 -4.04 -1.84 -5.59
CA LEU A 39 -3.44 -2.64 -4.51
C LEU A 39 -4.28 -3.89 -4.28
N MET A 40 -3.70 -5.07 -4.53
CA MET A 40 -4.37 -6.35 -4.32
C MET A 40 -3.99 -6.93 -2.96
N ALA A 41 -4.95 -7.12 -2.06
CA ALA A 41 -4.78 -7.97 -0.89
C ALA A 41 -5.08 -9.42 -1.27
N LEU A 42 -4.14 -10.32 -1.00
CA LEU A 42 -4.28 -11.74 -1.31
C LEU A 42 -5.01 -12.46 -0.17
N ALA A 43 -5.16 -13.79 -0.27
CA ALA A 43 -5.71 -14.60 0.81
C ALA A 43 -4.84 -14.50 2.09
N PRO A 44 -5.38 -14.80 3.29
CA PRO A 44 -4.65 -14.62 4.54
C PRO A 44 -3.32 -15.40 4.54
N GLY A 45 -2.24 -14.75 4.99
CA GLY A 45 -0.89 -15.29 5.00
C GLY A 45 -0.17 -15.21 3.65
N ARG A 46 -0.76 -14.56 2.64
CA ARG A 46 -0.18 -14.42 1.29
C ARG A 46 0.27 -13.00 0.98
N GLY A 47 -0.02 -12.03 1.83
CA GLY A 47 0.45 -10.66 1.68
C GLY A 47 -0.45 -9.79 0.80
N ALA A 48 0.11 -8.67 0.34
CA ALA A 48 -0.50 -7.75 -0.60
C ALA A 48 0.49 -7.38 -1.72
N VAL A 49 -0.03 -7.06 -2.90
CA VAL A 49 0.75 -6.72 -4.10
C VAL A 49 0.25 -5.39 -4.66
N ALA A 50 1.14 -4.40 -4.72
CA ALA A 50 0.93 -3.20 -5.51
C ALA A 50 1.19 -3.53 -6.98
N VAL A 51 0.18 -3.39 -7.83
CA VAL A 51 0.28 -3.70 -9.26
C VAL A 51 0.78 -2.49 -10.04
N ASP A 52 0.33 -1.32 -9.62
CA ASP A 52 0.76 -0.02 -10.11
C ASP A 52 0.91 0.93 -8.92
N ALA A 53 1.84 1.87 -9.06
CA ALA A 53 2.07 2.92 -8.09
C ALA A 53 2.64 4.16 -8.80
N ARG A 54 2.14 5.32 -8.41
CA ARG A 54 2.61 6.62 -8.88
C ARG A 54 3.06 7.45 -7.70
N ILE A 55 4.26 8.03 -7.80
CA ILE A 55 4.81 8.90 -6.78
C ILE A 55 5.23 10.20 -7.44
N ARG A 56 4.74 11.33 -6.92
CA ARG A 56 5.22 12.67 -7.28
C ARG A 56 6.24 13.11 -6.25
N VAL A 57 7.43 13.44 -6.72
CA VAL A 57 8.53 13.93 -5.88
C VAL A 57 8.87 15.38 -6.22
N GLN A 58 9.31 16.13 -5.22
CA GLN A 58 9.93 17.44 -5.39
C GLN A 58 11.44 17.31 -5.19
N ARG A 59 12.24 18.09 -5.95
CA ARG A 59 13.68 18.15 -5.70
C ARG A 59 13.95 18.90 -4.39
N SER A 60 14.80 18.33 -3.55
CA SER A 60 15.42 19.04 -2.44
C SER A 60 16.22 20.22 -3.03
N SER A 61 15.99 21.42 -2.50
CA SER A 61 16.61 22.67 -2.98
C SER A 61 18.07 22.77 -2.57
#